data_AF-A0A7C7YBY0-F1
#
_entry.id   AF-A0A7C7YBY0-F1
#
_cell.length_a   1.000
_cell.length_b   1.000
_cell.length_c   1.000
_cell.angle_alpha   90.00
_cell.angle_beta   90.00
_cell.angle_gamma   90.00
#
_symmetry.space_group_name_H-M   'P 1'
#
loop_
_entity.id
_entity.type
_entity.pdbx_description
1 polymer ?
#
loop_
_entity_poly.entity_id
_entity_poly.type
_entity_poly.pdbx_seq_one_letter_code
_entity_poly.pdbx_strand_id
1 'polypeptide(L)'
;MVQVYGAGQLHEIAARAAGAPPLNIVHIPSDLINAINPEWGVGLLGDKAASMIFDNTKIKSFSPEFMCTVPYEVGAKEMVWWYDADPSRQVIDDEFNDLTDRIIATYERAWEGL
;
A
#
# COMPACT_ATOMS: atom_id res chain seq x y z
N MET A 1 -22.78 -4.05 1.54
CA MET A 1 -22.12 -3.79 0.23
C MET A 1 -20.66 -4.14 0.40
N VAL A 2 -20.07 -4.97 -0.46
CA VAL A 2 -18.62 -5.24 -0.42
C VAL A 2 -17.91 -4.01 -0.97
N GLN A 3 -16.92 -3.48 -0.25
CA GLN A 3 -16.12 -2.34 -0.71
C GLN A 3 -14.92 -2.86 -1.50
N VAL A 4 -14.66 -2.26 -2.66
CA VAL A 4 -13.49 -2.53 -3.50
C VAL A 4 -12.72 -1.22 -3.66
N TYR A 5 -11.41 -1.27 -3.47
CA TYR A 5 -10.54 -0.11 -3.47
C TYR A 5 -9.38 -0.29 -4.45
N GLY A 6 -9.00 0.80 -5.12
CA GLY A 6 -7.72 0.87 -5.81
C GLY A 6 -6.58 1.23 -4.85
N ALA A 7 -5.33 0.96 -5.26
CA ALA A 7 -4.15 1.23 -4.46
C ALA A 7 -4.07 2.69 -3.97
N GLY A 8 -4.29 3.67 -4.85
CA GLY A 8 -4.28 5.10 -4.47
C GLY A 8 -5.32 5.43 -3.39
N GLN A 9 -6.53 4.87 -3.49
CA GLN A 9 -7.58 5.08 -2.49
C GLN A 9 -7.21 4.50 -1.11
N LEU A 10 -6.54 3.34 -1.08
CA LEU A 10 -6.07 2.75 0.17
C LEU A 10 -5.03 3.65 0.87
N HIS A 11 -4.06 4.18 0.12
CA HIS A 11 -3.04 5.10 0.66
C HIS A 11 -3.67 6.39 1.20
N GLU A 12 -4.62 6.96 0.46
CA GLU A 12 -5.36 8.16 0.89
C GLU A 12 -6.18 7.93 2.18
N ILE A 13 -6.83 6.78 2.31
CA ILE A 13 -7.56 6.41 3.54
C ILE A 13 -6.59 6.26 4.71
N ALA A 14 -5.45 5.58 4.51
CA ALA A 14 -4.44 5.38 5.54
C ALA A 14 -3.80 6.72 5.98
N ALA A 15 -3.47 7.61 5.04
CA ALA A 15 -2.92 8.93 5.34
C ALA A 15 -3.87 9.79 6.17
N ARG A 16 -5.17 9.80 5.81
CA ARG A 16 -6.18 10.48 6.63
C ARG A 16 -6.30 9.90 8.03
N ALA A 17 -6.22 8.57 8.16
CA ALA A 17 -6.25 7.91 9.46
C ALA A 17 -5.03 8.29 10.33
N ALA A 18 -3.85 8.44 9.71
CA ALA A 18 -2.61 8.86 10.36
C ALA A 18 -2.52 10.37 10.64
N GLY A 19 -3.50 11.18 10.21
CA GLY A 19 -3.42 12.64 10.31
C GLY A 19 -2.30 13.26 9.47
N ALA A 20 -1.84 12.55 8.43
CA ALA A 20 -0.79 13.00 7.55
C ALA A 20 -1.24 14.20 6.69
N PRO A 21 -0.31 15.06 6.24
CA PRO A 21 -0.60 16.07 5.22
C PRO A 21 -1.04 15.40 3.90
N PRO A 22 -1.58 16.18 2.94
CA PRO A 22 -1.90 15.68 1.61
C PRO A 22 -0.73 14.91 1.00
N LEU A 23 -1.00 13.70 0.48
CA LEU A 23 0.03 12.83 -0.07
C LEU A 23 0.58 13.40 -1.38
N ASN A 24 1.91 13.35 -1.52
CA ASN A 24 2.56 13.49 -2.80
C ASN A 24 2.81 12.09 -3.39
N ILE A 25 1.85 11.57 -4.16
CA ILE A 25 1.94 10.23 -4.75
C ILE A 25 2.76 10.28 -6.04
N VAL A 26 3.88 9.56 -6.08
CA VAL A 26 4.70 9.37 -7.29
C VAL A 26 4.34 8.03 -7.94
N HIS A 27 3.92 8.07 -9.20
CA HIS A 27 3.57 6.87 -9.96
C HIS A 27 4.76 6.39 -10.80
N ILE A 28 5.42 5.33 -10.36
CA ILE A 28 6.62 4.78 -11.00
C ILE A 28 6.31 3.40 -11.62
N PRO A 29 6.70 3.14 -12.89
CA PRO A 29 6.50 1.82 -13.50
C PRO A 29 7.20 0.70 -12.72
N SER A 30 6.49 -0.41 -12.51
CA SER A 30 7.04 -1.59 -11.81
C SER A 30 8.31 -2.14 -12.47
N ASP A 31 8.43 -2.05 -13.80
CA ASP A 31 9.64 -2.48 -14.52
C ASP A 31 10.89 -1.69 -14.11
N LEU A 32 10.74 -0.38 -13.84
CA LEU A 32 11.84 0.45 -13.37
C LEU A 32 12.24 0.07 -11.94
N ILE A 33 11.25 -0.12 -11.06
CA ILE A 33 11.50 -0.57 -9.69
C ILE A 33 12.21 -1.92 -9.71
N ASN A 34 11.76 -2.87 -10.54
CA ASN A 34 12.37 -4.18 -10.67
C ASN A 34 13.79 -4.15 -11.23
N ALA A 35 14.09 -3.23 -12.15
CA ALA A 35 15.44 -3.05 -12.65
C ALA A 35 16.43 -2.54 -11.58
N ILE A 36 15.95 -1.78 -10.58
CA ILE A 36 16.77 -1.22 -9.50
C ILE A 36 16.83 -2.18 -8.29
N ASN A 37 15.68 -2.74 -7.90
CA ASN A 37 15.55 -3.71 -6.81
C ASN A 37 14.66 -4.87 -7.27
N PRO A 38 15.25 -5.98 -7.75
CA PRO A 38 14.51 -7.16 -8.21
C PRO A 38 13.72 -7.88 -7.09
N GLU A 39 14.19 -7.84 -5.85
CA GLU A 39 13.53 -8.47 -4.71
C GLU A 39 12.18 -7.80 -4.42
N TRP A 40 12.14 -6.47 -4.48
CA TRP A 40 10.87 -5.74 -4.38
C TRP A 40 10.06 -5.89 -5.67
N GLY A 41 10.72 -5.80 -6.83
CA GLY A 41 10.12 -5.82 -8.15
C GLY A 41 9.34 -7.09 -8.49
N VAL A 42 9.83 -8.27 -8.06
CA VAL A 42 9.17 -9.56 -8.35
C VAL A 42 7.72 -9.59 -7.83
N GLY A 43 7.46 -8.99 -6.66
CA GLY A 43 6.12 -8.89 -6.10
C GLY A 43 5.24 -7.87 -6.82
N LEU A 44 5.83 -6.84 -7.42
CA LEU A 44 5.13 -5.81 -8.19
C LEU A 44 4.71 -6.31 -9.58
N LEU A 45 5.57 -7.10 -10.21
CA LEU A 45 5.32 -7.72 -11.52
C LEU A 45 4.48 -9.01 -11.41
N GLY A 46 4.49 -9.64 -10.24
CA GLY A 46 3.68 -10.81 -9.92
C GLY A 46 2.36 -10.43 -9.25
N ASP A 47 2.22 -10.78 -7.97
CA ASP A 47 0.95 -10.74 -7.23
C ASP A 47 0.25 -9.37 -7.21
N LYS A 48 1.00 -8.27 -7.32
CA LYS A 48 0.43 -6.91 -7.29
C LYS A 48 0.11 -6.35 -8.69
N ALA A 49 0.43 -7.06 -9.76
CA ALA A 49 0.16 -6.61 -11.13
C ALA A 49 -1.32 -6.72 -11.51
N ALA A 50 -2.07 -7.61 -10.85
CA ALA A 50 -3.48 -7.84 -11.10
C ALA A 50 -4.36 -7.42 -9.91
N SER A 51 -5.58 -6.98 -10.20
CA SER A 51 -6.59 -6.73 -9.17
C SER A 51 -6.96 -8.04 -8.46
N MET A 52 -7.00 -8.00 -7.13
CA MET A 52 -7.42 -9.13 -6.30
C MET A 52 -8.81 -8.89 -5.73
N ILE A 53 -9.78 -9.72 -6.13
CA ILE A 53 -11.14 -9.73 -5.58
C ILE A 53 -11.43 -11.17 -5.14
N PHE A 54 -11.72 -11.36 -3.86
CA PHE A 54 -11.93 -12.69 -3.27
C PHE A 54 -13.42 -13.04 -3.21
N ASP A 55 -13.79 -14.20 -3.76
CA ASP A 55 -15.11 -14.80 -3.57
C ASP A 55 -15.17 -15.51 -2.21
N ASN A 56 -15.97 -14.95 -1.31
CA ASN A 56 -16.17 -15.50 0.03
C ASN A 56 -17.32 -16.52 0.12
N THR A 57 -17.91 -16.94 -1.00
CA THR A 57 -19.03 -17.91 -1.01
C THR A 57 -18.65 -19.22 -0.32
N LYS A 58 -17.42 -19.72 -0.54
CA LYS A 58 -16.95 -20.98 0.07
C LYS A 58 -16.87 -20.90 1.59
N ILE A 59 -16.26 -19.85 2.16
CA ILE A 59 -16.17 -19.74 3.63
C ILE A 59 -17.55 -19.54 4.24
N LYS A 60 -18.41 -18.75 3.58
CA LYS A 60 -19.78 -18.50 4.04
C LYS A 60 -20.67 -19.75 4.01
N SER A 61 -20.41 -20.72 3.13
CA SER A 61 -21.15 -21.98 3.14
C SER A 61 -20.83 -22.86 4.35
N PHE A 62 -19.61 -22.77 4.88
CA PHE A 62 -19.19 -23.52 6.08
C PHE A 62 -19.40 -22.74 7.38
N SER A 63 -19.35 -21.42 7.33
CA SER A 63 -19.55 -20.52 8.46
C SER A 63 -20.46 -19.36 8.05
N PRO A 64 -21.79 -19.52 8.14
CA PRO A 64 -22.75 -18.49 7.74
C PRO A 64 -22.63 -17.17 8.53
N GLU A 65 -22.13 -17.23 9.76
CA GLU A 65 -21.86 -16.08 10.62
C GLU A 65 -20.62 -15.27 10.17
N PHE A 66 -19.80 -15.80 9.24
CA PHE A 66 -18.64 -15.09 8.73
C PHE A 66 -19.06 -13.87 7.90
N MET A 67 -18.87 -12.68 8.48
CA MET A 67 -19.19 -11.40 7.86
C MET A 67 -18.06 -10.40 8.01
N CYS A 68 -17.65 -9.78 6.89
CA CYS A 68 -16.75 -8.63 6.87
C CYS A 68 -17.57 -7.37 7.18
N THR A 69 -17.67 -6.99 8.45
CA THR A 69 -18.48 -5.85 8.91
C THR A 69 -17.69 -4.57 9.14
N VAL A 70 -16.36 -4.66 9.18
CA VAL A 70 -15.47 -3.52 9.40
C VAL A 70 -15.07 -2.90 8.06
N PRO A 71 -15.49 -1.66 7.74
CA PRO A 71 -15.00 -0.93 6.58
C PRO A 71 -13.50 -0.66 6.68
N TYR A 72 -12.81 -0.58 5.55
CA TYR A 72 -11.35 -0.33 5.56
C TYR A 72 -10.99 0.98 6.26
N GLU A 73 -11.81 2.02 6.16
CA GLU A 73 -11.60 3.31 6.86
C GLU A 73 -11.60 3.20 8.39
N VAL A 74 -12.38 2.26 8.94
CA VAL A 74 -12.38 1.98 10.38
C VAL A 74 -11.14 1.18 10.73
N GLY A 75 -10.85 0.12 9.97
CA GLY A 75 -9.64 -0.68 10.16
C GLY A 75 -8.35 0.15 10.06
N ALA A 76 -8.28 1.12 9.14
CA ALA A 76 -7.15 2.02 9.01
C ALA A 76 -6.92 2.86 10.28
N LYS A 77 -7.99 3.35 10.91
CA LYS A 77 -7.90 4.06 12.20
C LYS A 77 -7.43 3.15 13.33
N GLU A 78 -7.92 1.91 13.35
CA GLU A 78 -7.49 0.90 14.34
C GLU A 78 -6.01 0.53 14.17
N MET A 79 -5.55 0.35 12.93
CA MET A 79 -4.13 0.08 12.61
C MET A 79 -3.23 1.23 13.07
N VAL A 80 -3.58 2.48 12.74
CA VAL A 80 -2.83 3.66 13.17
C VAL A 80 -2.85 3.80 14.68
N TRP A 81 -4.01 3.68 15.33
CA TRP A 81 -4.11 3.76 16.79
C TRP A 81 -3.23 2.70 17.47
N TRP A 82 -3.24 1.47 16.96
CA TRP A 82 -2.36 0.42 17.48
C TRP A 82 -0.88 0.75 17.26
N TYR A 83 -0.50 1.29 16.10
CA TYR A 83 0.89 1.68 15.81
C TYR A 83 1.37 2.83 16.70
N ASP A 84 0.55 3.87 16.88
CA ASP A 84 0.88 5.06 17.67
C ASP A 84 0.91 4.80 19.18
N ALA A 85 0.22 3.76 19.64
CA ALA A 85 0.19 3.39 21.06
C ALA A 85 1.55 2.93 21.62
N ASP A 86 2.53 2.64 20.77
CA ASP A 86 3.83 2.13 21.19
C ASP A 86 4.97 2.59 20.26
N PRO A 87 5.79 3.56 20.69
CA PRO A 87 6.91 4.06 19.90
C PRO A 87 7.92 2.99 19.48
N SER A 88 7.99 1.83 20.16
CA SER A 88 8.93 0.77 19.76
C SER A 88 8.56 0.10 18.43
N ARG A 89 7.35 0.33 17.92
CA ARG A 89 6.88 -0.16 16.61
C ARG A 89 7.31 0.76 15.48
N GLN A 90 7.72 1.99 15.82
CA GLN A 90 8.04 3.06 14.90
C GLN A 90 9.50 2.99 14.46
N VAL A 91 9.86 1.85 13.88
CA VAL A 91 11.21 1.58 13.39
C VAL A 91 11.34 2.12 11.97
N ILE A 92 12.33 2.98 11.77
CA ILE A 92 12.67 3.54 10.45
C ILE A 92 13.69 2.62 9.80
N ASP A 93 13.44 2.28 8.54
CA ASP A 93 14.39 1.58 7.67
C ASP A 93 15.05 2.61 6.75
N ASP A 94 16.24 3.07 7.15
CA ASP A 94 17.00 4.07 6.41
C ASP A 94 17.48 3.53 5.04
N GLU A 95 17.74 2.23 4.91
CA GLU A 95 18.14 1.63 3.63
C GLU A 95 16.98 1.66 2.63
N PHE A 96 15.77 1.39 3.12
CA PHE A 96 14.57 1.50 2.29
C PHE A 96 14.30 2.95 1.88
N ASN A 97 14.50 3.93 2.79
CA ASN A 97 14.38 5.35 2.46
C ASN A 97 15.34 5.74 1.32
N ASP A 98 16.64 5.44 1.48
CA ASP A 98 17.67 5.73 0.48
C ASP A 98 17.36 5.06 -0.88
N LEU A 99 16.84 3.83 -0.86
CA LEU A 99 16.39 3.13 -2.06
C LEU A 99 15.25 3.88 -2.74
N THR A 100 14.23 4.30 -2.01
CA THR A 100 13.09 5.02 -2.59
C THR A 100 13.48 6.36 -3.16
N ASP A 101 14.35 7.12 -2.48
CA ASP A 101 14.89 8.39 -2.97
C ASP A 101 15.67 8.19 -4.28
N ARG A 102 16.49 7.14 -4.36
CA ARG A 102 17.22 6.78 -5.59
C ARG A 102 16.26 6.43 -6.73
N ILE A 103 15.19 5.68 -6.46
CA ILE A 103 14.20 5.31 -7.48
C ILE A 103 13.49 6.56 -8.00
N ILE A 104 13.03 7.45 -7.11
CA ILE A 104 12.35 8.71 -7.47
C ILE A 104 13.29 9.58 -8.32
N ALA A 105 14.51 9.84 -7.85
CA ALA A 105 15.47 10.65 -8.59
C ALA A 105 15.79 10.05 -9.97
N THR A 106 15.93 8.73 -10.07
CA THR A 106 16.16 8.05 -11.35
C THR A 106 14.98 8.24 -12.31
N TYR A 107 13.75 8.15 -11.81
CA TYR A 107 12.53 8.36 -12.60
C TYR A 107 12.38 9.81 -13.06
N GLU A 108 12.62 10.78 -12.18
CA GLU A 108 12.49 12.21 -12.48
C GLU A 108 13.46 12.67 -13.57
N ARG A 109 14.65 12.07 -13.64
CA ARG A 109 15.62 12.33 -14.72
C ARG A 109 15.10 12.03 -16.12
N ALA A 110 14.10 11.16 -16.26
CA ALA A 110 13.47 10.91 -17.56
C ALA A 110 12.68 12.12 -18.09
N TRP A 111 12.30 13.05 -17.20
CA TRP A 111 11.60 14.29 -17.53
C TRP A 111 12.53 15.49 -17.71
N GLU A 112 13.82 15.36 -17.42
CA GLU A 112 14.80 16.45 -17.59
C GLU A 112 14.91 16.86 -19.06
N GLY A 113 14.47 18.09 -19.37
CA GLY A 113 14.58 18.67 -20.71
C GLY A 113 13.41 18.36 -21.66
N LEU A 114 12.36 17.69 -21.17
CA LEU A 114 11.02 17.74 -21.77
C LEU A 114 10.33 19.06 -21.38
#